data_AF-A0AA41R2P7-F1
#
_entry.id   AF-A0AA41R2P7-F1
#
_cell.length_a   1.000
_cell.length_b   1.000
_cell.length_c   1.000
_cell.angle_alpha   90.00
_cell.angle_beta   90.00
_cell.angle_gamma   90.00
#
_symmetry.space_group_name_H-M   'P 1'
#
loop_
_entity.id
_entity.type
_entity.pdbx_description
1 polymer ?
#
loop_
_entity_poly.entity_id
_entity_poly.type
_entity_poly.pdbx_seq_one_letter_code
_entity_poly.pdbx_strand_id
1 'polypeptide(L)' 'MAKTSPQEAARLIAVADGAQGAAGHRVTDPAAREIIRRQAAGEITGDEARALLIAAAQAKNEKK' A
#
# COMPACT_ATOMS: atom_id res chain seq x y z
N MET A 1 -17.93 -1.39 -1.42
CA MET A 1 -17.27 -2.00 -0.26
C MET A 1 -17.55 -1.12 0.96
N ALA A 2 -17.81 -1.70 2.14
CA ALA A 2 -17.93 -0.91 3.36
C ALA A 2 -16.53 -0.39 3.75
N LYS A 3 -16.43 0.88 4.13
CA LYS A 3 -15.15 1.46 4.56
C LYS A 3 -14.68 0.80 5.85
N THR A 4 -13.41 0.43 5.91
CA THR A 4 -12.75 -0.06 7.12
C THR A 4 -12.63 1.07 8.14
N SER A 5 -12.71 0.76 9.43
CA SER A 5 -12.44 1.77 10.47
C SER A 5 -10.98 2.25 10.40
N PRO A 6 -10.68 3.49 10.79
CA PRO A 6 -9.30 3.99 10.81
C PRO A 6 -8.35 3.13 11.64
N GLN A 7 -8.82 2.59 12.78
CA GLN A 7 -8.04 1.74 13.65
C GLN A 7 -7.71 0.40 12.99
N GLU A 8 -8.67 -0.21 12.31
CA GLU A 8 -8.44 -1.48 11.62
C GLU A 8 -7.57 -1.28 10.38
N ALA A 9 -7.75 -0.19 9.63
CA ALA A 9 -6.84 0.15 8.53
C ALA A 9 -5.40 0.33 9.01
N ALA A 10 -5.20 1.05 10.13
CA ALA A 10 -3.88 1.20 10.75
C ALA A 10 -3.29 -0.14 11.22
N ARG A 11 -4.12 -1.02 11.79
CA ARG A 11 -3.70 -2.36 12.20
C ARG A 11 -3.24 -3.21 11.01
N LEU A 12 -3.99 -3.20 9.90
CA LEU A 12 -3.63 -3.93 8.68
C LEU A 12 -2.29 -3.45 8.11
N ILE A 13 -2.07 -2.13 8.09
CA ILE A 13 -0.80 -1.54 7.67
C ILE A 13 0.34 -1.96 8.59
N ALA A 14 0.13 -1.92 9.91
CA ALA A 14 1.15 -2.32 10.88
C ALA A 14 1.55 -3.80 10.75
N VAL A 15 0.59 -4.68 10.47
CA VAL A 15 0.86 -6.11 10.20
C VAL A 15 1.70 -6.27 8.93
N ALA A 16 1.34 -5.56 7.85
CA ALA A 16 2.11 -5.60 6.60
C ALA A 16 3.54 -5.05 6.78
N ASP A 17 3.68 -3.90 7.45
CA ASP A 17 4.98 -3.30 7.77
C ASP A 17 5.83 -4.25 8.65
N GLY A 18 5.22 -4.93 9.61
CA GLY A 18 5.89 -5.92 10.46
C GLY A 18 6.38 -7.13 9.67
N ALA A 19 5.56 -7.68 8.76
CA ALA A 19 5.94 -8.80 7.90
C ALA A 19 7.09 -8.42 6.95
N GLN A 20 7.03 -7.23 6.34
CA GLN A 20 8.12 -6.73 5.50
C GLN A 20 9.39 -6.47 6.32
N GLY A 21 9.26 -5.88 7.51
CA GLY A 21 10.38 -5.63 8.41
C GLY A 21 11.07 -6.91 8.87
N ALA A 22 10.32 -7.96 9.16
CA ALA A 22 10.86 -9.28 9.49
C ALA A 22 11.67 -9.89 8.33
N ALA A 23 11.31 -9.56 7.08
CA ALA A 23 12.06 -9.92 5.88
C ALA A 23 13.21 -8.94 5.55
N GLY A 24 13.48 -7.94 6.38
CA GLY A 24 14.51 -6.92 6.14
C GLY A 24 14.11 -5.85 5.11
N HIS A 25 12.83 -5.77 4.76
CA HIS A 25 12.30 -4.80 3.79
C HIS A 25 11.53 -3.66 4.47
N ARG A 26 11.51 -2.50 3.83
CA ARG A 26 10.70 -1.34 4.25
C ARG A 26 10.13 -0.63 3.04
N VAL A 27 8.82 -0.36 3.05
CA VAL A 27 8.21 0.53 2.05
C VAL A 27 8.47 1.98 2.45
N THR A 28 9.34 2.66 1.71
CA THR A 28 9.70 4.06 1.96
C THR A 28 9.03 5.02 0.98
N ASP A 29 8.52 4.52 -0.14
CA ASP A 29 7.94 5.35 -1.18
C ASP A 29 6.60 5.97 -0.77
N PRO A 30 6.45 7.31 -0.74
CA PRO A 30 5.21 7.95 -0.30
C PRO A 30 3.99 7.59 -1.15
N ALA A 31 4.15 7.43 -2.46
CA ALA A 31 3.04 7.07 -3.35
C ALA A 31 2.55 5.64 -3.08
N ALA A 32 3.48 4.70 -2.92
CA ALA A 32 3.16 3.33 -2.51
C ALA A 32 2.45 3.30 -1.14
N ARG A 33 2.91 4.10 -0.17
CA ARG A 33 2.26 4.18 1.15
C ARG A 33 0.82 4.67 1.07
N GLU A 34 0.53 5.66 0.24
CA GLU A 34 -0.84 6.16 0.07
C GLU A 34 -1.74 5.10 -0.60
N ILE A 35 -1.24 4.36 -1.59
CA ILE A 35 -2.00 3.27 -2.21
C ILE A 35 -2.35 2.19 -1.18
N ILE A 36 -1.38 1.77 -0.36
CA ILE A 36 -1.58 0.79 0.72
C ILE A 36 -2.60 1.32 1.75
N ARG A 37 -2.54 2.61 2.10
CA ARG A 37 -3.52 3.24 3.00
C ARG A 37 -4.94 3.16 2.43
N ARG A 38 -5.12 3.50 1.16
CA ARG A 38 -6.43 3.45 0.47
C ARG A 38 -6.98 2.03 0.42
N GLN A 39 -6.12 1.05 0.17
CA GLN A 39 -6.50 -0.37 0.19
C GLN A 39 -6.94 -0.80 1.59
N ALA A 40 -6.16 -0.49 2.63
CA ALA A 40 -6.49 -0.83 4.01
C ALA A 40 -7.79 -0.16 4.49
N ALA A 41 -8.06 1.07 4.03
CA ALA A 41 -9.30 1.80 4.29
C ALA A 41 -10.53 1.23 3.53
N GLY A 42 -10.33 0.28 2.61
CA GLY A 42 -11.39 -0.24 1.75
C GLY A 42 -11.88 0.77 0.70
N GLU A 43 -11.09 1.81 0.41
CA GLU A 43 -11.38 2.80 -0.64
C GLU A 43 -11.10 2.26 -2.04
N ILE A 44 -10.18 1.28 -2.14
CA ILE A 44 -9.86 0.55 -3.37
C ILE A 44 -9.73 -0.94 -3.05
N THR A 45 -9.96 -1.77 -4.07
CA THR A 45 -9.72 -3.21 -4.03
C THR A 45 -8.23 -3.55 -4.06
N GLY A 46 -7.89 -4.81 -3.73
CA GLY A 46 -6.51 -5.29 -3.86
C GLY A 46 -6.00 -5.30 -5.31
N ASP A 47 -6.87 -5.59 -6.28
CA ASP A 47 -6.51 -5.58 -7.69
C ASP A 47 -6.22 -4.17 -8.20
N GLU A 48 -7.04 -3.19 -7.81
CA GLU A 48 -6.79 -1.76 -8.08
C GLU A 48 -5.49 -1.28 -7.43
N ALA A 49 -5.25 -1.66 -6.16
CA ALA A 49 -4.01 -1.32 -5.48
C ALA A 49 -2.78 -1.89 -6.22
N ARG A 50 -2.86 -3.15 -6.66
CA ARG A 50 -1.81 -3.79 -7.46
C ARG A 50 -1.57 -3.08 -8.78
N ALA A 51 -2.62 -2.72 -9.51
CA ALA A 51 -2.51 -1.99 -10.77
C ALA A 51 -1.84 -0.62 -10.58
N LEU A 52 -2.24 0.12 -9.53
CA LEU A 52 -1.66 1.42 -9.19
C LEU A 52 -0.18 1.33 -8.80
N LEU A 53 0.21 0.29 -8.04
CA LEU A 53 1.61 0.07 -7.65
C LEU A 53 2.48 -0.24 -8.87
N ILE A 54 1.98 -1.04 -9.83
CA ILE A 54 2.69 -1.33 -11.09
C ILE A 54 2.88 -0.06 -11.91
N ALA A 55 1.81 0.73 -12.09
CA ALA A 55 1.87 1.98 -12.83
C ALA A 55 2.84 2.98 -12.18
N ALA A 56 2.83 3.09 -10.84
CA ALA A 56 3.74 3.95 -10.10
C ALA A 56 5.22 3.52 -10.23
N ALA A 57 5.48 2.21 -10.34
CA ALA A 57 6.83 1.70 -10.58
C ALA A 57 7.30 2.00 -12.02
N GLN A 58 6.44 1.82 -13.01
CA GLN A 58 6.74 2.12 -14.42
C GLN A 58 7.04 3.61 -14.64
N ALA A 59 6.21 4.50 -14.09
CA ALA A 59 6.40 5.95 -14.22
C ALA A 59 7.73 6.47 -13.61
N LYS A 60 8.34 5.71 -12.68
CA LYS A 60 9.68 6.01 -12.15
C LYS A 60 10.80 5.52 -13.05
N ASN A 61 10.58 4.39 -13.72
CA ASN A 61 11.57 3.80 -14.62
C ASN A 61 11.71 4.63 -15.91
N GLU A 62 10.65 5.30 -16.35
CA GLU A 62 10.68 6.20 -17.52
C GLU A 62 11.36 7.55 -17.25
N LYS A 63 11.54 7.92 -15.98
CA LYS A 63 12.19 9.18 -15.57
C LYS A 63 13.69 9.03 -15.28
N LYS A 64 14.25 7.85 -15.56
CA LYS A 64 15.62 7.47 -15.22
C LYS A 64 16.44 7.31 -16.49
#